data_AF-A0A9E5Q4V3-F1
#
_entry.id   AF-A0A9E5Q4V3-F1
#
_cell.length_a   1.000
_cell.length_b   1.000
_cell.length_c   1.000
_cell.angle_alpha   90.00
_cell.angle_beta   90.00
_cell.angle_gamma   90.00
#
_symmetry.space_group_name_H-M   'P 1'
#
loop_
_entity.id
_entity.type
_entity.pdbx_description
1 polymer ?
#
loop_
_entity_poly.entity_id
_entity_poly.type
_entity_poly.pdbx_seq_one_letter_code
_entity_poly.pdbx_strand_id
1 'polypeptide(L)'
;NIFYTQSGESSSRYLVGRWPEQFGANADAFFETRVLKYVERNLQSYQLSGEHYFENLLNMKLDWKASLSKNSQDEPDTRYFSNHYANRTFQGRDTTIYSITPSNYSQPARYFRNLEEDGSNLEMNIAFPFEQQWNGITSKLKFGGFYSKKDRSFEEVRFQYNRGPSLRYGGNDQEFFSEENSGIIGYDNNGNPIWGNYIELAP
;
A
#
# COMPACT_ATOMS: atom_id res chain seq x y z
N ASN A 1 -24.83 10.91 -13.45
CA ASN A 1 -24.68 9.96 -12.32
C ASN A 1 -23.65 10.47 -11.35
N ILE A 2 -23.94 10.41 -10.06
CA ILE A 2 -23.00 10.74 -8.98
C ILE A 2 -22.89 9.47 -8.12
N PHE A 3 -21.67 9.08 -7.78
CA PHE A 3 -21.40 7.92 -6.97
C PHE A 3 -20.34 8.26 -5.93
N TYR A 4 -20.64 7.91 -4.68
CA TYR A 4 -19.78 8.09 -3.52
C TYR A 4 -19.70 6.78 -2.76
N THR A 5 -18.50 6.33 -2.42
CA THR A 5 -18.29 5.22 -1.51
C THR A 5 -17.17 5.53 -0.55
N GLN A 6 -17.33 5.05 0.68
CA GLN A 6 -16.30 5.06 1.69
C GLN A 6 -16.27 3.68 2.35
N SER A 7 -15.08 3.12 2.55
CA SER A 7 -14.90 1.83 3.20
C SER A 7 -13.62 1.81 4.01
N GLY A 8 -13.64 1.04 5.10
CA GLY A 8 -12.49 0.81 5.95
C GLY A 8 -12.26 -0.68 6.14
N GLU A 9 -11.00 -1.10 6.13
CA GLU A 9 -10.60 -2.49 6.34
C GLU A 9 -9.50 -2.58 7.40
N SER A 10 -9.78 -3.31 8.49
CA SER A 10 -8.80 -3.70 9.50
C SER A 10 -8.30 -5.10 9.19
N SER A 11 -6.98 -5.27 9.20
CA SER A 11 -6.35 -6.57 8.99
C SER A 11 -5.18 -6.76 9.96
N SER A 12 -5.03 -8.00 10.42
CA SER A 12 -3.86 -8.47 11.15
C SER A 12 -3.30 -9.68 10.43
N ARG A 13 -1.97 -9.75 10.30
CA ARG A 13 -1.30 -10.87 9.66
C ARG A 13 -0.13 -11.34 10.51
N TYR A 14 -0.02 -12.65 10.65
CA TYR A 14 1.15 -13.32 11.19
C TYR A 14 1.65 -14.30 10.15
N LEU A 15 2.93 -14.22 9.81
CA LEU A 15 3.60 -15.14 8.89
C LEU A 15 4.85 -15.68 9.55
N VAL A 16 5.10 -16.97 9.35
CA VAL A 16 6.33 -17.64 9.74
C VAL A 16 6.77 -18.57 8.61
N GLY A 17 8.07 -18.61 8.33
CA GLY A 17 8.60 -19.45 7.27
C GLY A 17 10.11 -19.40 7.15
N ARG A 18 10.67 -20.35 6.38
CA ARG A 18 12.09 -20.31 6.04
C ARG A 18 12.30 -19.29 4.92
N TRP A 19 13.44 -18.60 4.96
CA TRP A 19 13.86 -17.66 3.91
C TRP A 19 15.29 -18.00 3.45
N PRO A 20 15.45 -19.05 2.63
CA PRO A 20 16.75 -19.56 2.16
C PRO A 20 17.66 -18.51 1.52
N GLU A 21 17.09 -17.56 0.78
CA GLU A 21 17.83 -16.50 0.08
C GLU A 21 18.50 -15.55 1.07
N GLN A 22 17.89 -15.32 2.23
CA GLN A 22 18.37 -14.35 3.21
C GLN A 22 19.22 -14.97 4.32
N PHE A 23 18.90 -16.20 4.74
CA PHE A 23 19.59 -16.89 5.83
C PHE A 23 20.48 -18.05 5.36
N GLY A 24 20.38 -18.46 4.09
CA GLY A 24 21.05 -19.64 3.53
C GLY A 24 20.14 -20.87 3.50
N ALA A 25 20.24 -21.67 2.44
CA ALA A 25 19.37 -22.84 2.22
C ALA A 25 19.42 -23.91 3.34
N ASN A 26 20.57 -24.02 4.01
CA ASN A 26 20.79 -24.97 5.09
C ASN A 26 20.68 -24.33 6.48
N ALA A 27 20.30 -23.05 6.57
CA ALA A 27 20.09 -22.43 7.87
C ALA A 27 18.83 -22.97 8.53
N ASP A 28 18.98 -23.41 9.78
CA ASP A 28 17.89 -23.61 10.71
C ASP A 28 17.50 -22.24 11.30
N ALA A 29 16.88 -21.42 10.44
CA ALA A 29 16.41 -20.08 10.73
C ALA A 29 15.02 -19.87 10.10
N PHE A 30 14.12 -19.27 10.87
CA PHE A 30 12.75 -18.96 10.51
C PHE A 30 12.53 -17.46 10.60
N PHE A 31 12.07 -16.87 9.51
CA PHE A 31 11.56 -15.51 9.48
C PHE A 31 10.16 -15.48 10.09
N GLU A 32 9.89 -14.43 10.85
CA GLU A 32 8.61 -14.19 11.49
C GLU A 32 8.24 -12.72 11.29
N THR A 33 7.01 -12.47 10.85
CA THR A 33 6.53 -11.10 10.69
C THR A 33 5.08 -10.97 11.14
N ARG A 34 4.82 -9.88 11.86
CA ARG A 34 3.51 -9.44 12.32
C ARG A 34 3.19 -8.13 11.61
N VAL A 35 1.99 -8.03 11.05
CA VAL A 35 1.48 -6.81 10.42
C VAL A 35 0.15 -6.48 11.04
N LEU A 36 0.00 -5.24 11.49
CA LEU A 36 -1.28 -4.66 11.87
C LEU A 36 -1.55 -3.47 10.96
N LYS A 37 -2.69 -3.50 10.27
CA LYS A 37 -2.98 -2.54 9.20
C LYS A 37 -4.44 -2.16 9.21
N TYR A 38 -4.70 -0.86 9.14
CA TYR A 38 -6.00 -0.30 8.81
C TYR A 38 -5.87 0.49 7.50
N VAL A 39 -6.84 0.35 6.61
CA VAL A 39 -6.91 1.14 5.38
C VAL A 39 -8.31 1.71 5.23
N GLU A 40 -8.41 3.03 5.10
CA GLU A 40 -9.62 3.69 4.67
C GLU A 40 -9.52 4.05 3.19
N ARG A 41 -10.61 3.90 2.44
CA ARG A 41 -10.72 4.28 1.04
C ARG A 41 -11.97 5.11 0.82
N ASN A 42 -11.85 6.16 0.01
CA ASN A 42 -12.94 7.00 -0.43
C ASN A 42 -12.88 7.15 -1.95
N LEU A 43 -14.00 6.91 -2.63
CA LEU A 43 -14.14 7.15 -4.05
C LEU A 43 -15.35 8.03 -4.32
N GLN A 44 -15.09 9.13 -5.02
CA GLN A 44 -16.08 10.05 -5.56
C GLN A 44 -16.01 10.01 -7.07
N SER A 45 -17.16 9.91 -7.73
CA SER A 45 -17.21 9.99 -9.19
C SER A 45 -18.45 10.70 -9.70
N TYR A 46 -18.24 11.46 -10.76
CA TYR A 46 -19.24 12.23 -11.47
C TYR A 46 -19.18 11.81 -12.93
N GLN A 47 -20.30 11.34 -13.46
CA GLN A 47 -20.42 10.96 -14.85
C GLN A 47 -21.56 11.70 -15.52
N LEU A 48 -21.27 12.28 -16.68
CA LEU A 48 -22.20 12.95 -17.56
C LEU A 48 -22.19 12.24 -18.91
N SER A 49 -23.35 12.19 -19.55
CA SER A 49 -23.49 11.65 -20.89
C SER A 49 -24.57 12.38 -21.64
N GLY A 50 -24.42 12.49 -22.95
CA GLY A 50 -25.43 13.08 -23.81
C GLY A 50 -25.51 12.34 -25.14
N GLU A 51 -26.72 12.29 -25.68
CA GLU A 51 -26.99 11.83 -27.03
C GLU A 51 -27.66 12.97 -27.78
N HIS A 52 -27.18 13.25 -28.99
CA HIS A 52 -27.71 14.30 -29.85
C HIS A 52 -27.96 13.73 -31.23
N TYR A 53 -29.08 14.15 -31.83
CA TYR A 53 -29.46 13.81 -33.19
C TYR A 53 -29.66 15.10 -33.98
N PHE A 54 -28.97 15.21 -35.11
CA PHE A 54 -28.98 16.40 -35.95
C PHE A 54 -29.51 16.05 -37.33
N GLU A 55 -30.81 16.30 -37.53
CA GLU A 55 -31.48 16.11 -38.83
C GLU A 55 -30.82 16.95 -39.93
N ASN A 56 -30.48 18.21 -39.60
CA ASN A 56 -29.88 19.16 -40.55
C ASN A 56 -28.42 18.86 -40.91
N LEU A 57 -27.79 17.85 -40.30
CA LEU A 57 -26.40 17.47 -40.54
C LEU A 57 -26.31 16.00 -40.94
N LEU A 58 -26.92 15.64 -42.09
CA LEU A 58 -26.94 14.27 -42.62
C LEU A 58 -27.45 13.24 -41.59
N ASN A 59 -28.47 13.61 -40.79
CA ASN A 59 -29.02 12.75 -39.75
C ASN A 59 -27.95 12.23 -38.76
N MET A 60 -26.91 13.03 -38.49
CA MET A 60 -25.79 12.65 -37.63
C MET A 60 -26.27 12.38 -36.20
N LYS A 61 -25.78 11.27 -35.62
CA LYS A 61 -25.88 10.99 -34.19
C LYS A 61 -24.53 11.25 -33.51
N LEU A 62 -24.54 11.98 -32.40
CA LEU A 62 -23.39 12.17 -31.51
C LEU A 62 -23.73 11.62 -30.13
N ASP A 63 -22.92 10.71 -29.64
CA ASP A 63 -22.97 10.16 -28.28
C ASP A 63 -21.69 10.55 -27.55
N TRP A 64 -21.78 11.16 -26.38
CA TRP A 64 -20.60 11.51 -25.58
C TRP A 64 -20.77 11.12 -24.11
N LYS A 65 -19.66 10.82 -23.46
CA LYS A 65 -19.56 10.52 -22.03
C LYS A 65 -18.34 11.21 -21.44
N ALA A 66 -18.53 11.93 -20.35
CA ALA A 66 -17.45 12.52 -19.57
C ALA A 66 -17.51 12.00 -18.14
N SER A 67 -16.37 11.71 -17.53
CA SER A 67 -16.31 11.31 -16.12
C SER A 67 -15.16 11.98 -15.40
N LEU A 68 -15.42 12.42 -14.16
CA LEU A 68 -14.41 12.86 -13.22
C LEU A 68 -14.46 11.94 -12.00
N SER A 69 -13.31 11.61 -11.43
CA SER A 69 -13.22 10.79 -10.22
C SER A 69 -12.13 11.31 -9.30
N LYS A 70 -12.40 11.29 -7.99
CA LYS A 70 -11.41 11.51 -6.94
C LYS A 70 -11.40 10.28 -6.04
N ASN A 71 -10.21 9.70 -5.85
CA ASN A 71 -9.99 8.55 -4.99
C ASN A 71 -8.96 8.93 -3.92
N SER A 72 -9.19 8.49 -2.69
CA SER A 72 -8.20 8.61 -1.62
C SER A 72 -8.07 7.32 -0.83
N GLN A 73 -6.86 7.06 -0.35
CA GLN A 73 -6.55 5.95 0.53
C GLN A 73 -5.69 6.44 1.69
N ASP A 74 -6.12 6.15 2.91
CA ASP A 74 -5.41 6.52 4.14
C ASP A 74 -5.00 5.26 4.92
N GLU A 75 -3.73 5.19 5.31
CA GLU A 75 -3.19 4.18 6.23
C GLU A 75 -2.62 4.92 7.46
N PRO A 76 -3.44 5.14 8.50
CA PRO A 76 -3.09 6.07 9.57
C PRO A 76 -2.08 5.52 10.58
N ASP A 77 -1.84 4.20 10.64
CA ASP A 77 -0.80 3.58 11.48
C ASP A 77 -0.61 2.10 11.09
N THR A 78 0.06 1.86 9.95
CA THR A 78 0.42 0.50 9.57
C THR A 78 1.69 0.08 10.30
N ARG A 79 1.61 -1.00 11.08
CA ARG A 79 2.71 -1.51 11.91
C ARG A 79 3.29 -2.78 11.32
N TYR A 80 4.60 -2.83 11.18
CA TYR A 80 5.36 -4.02 10.84
C TYR A 80 6.29 -4.37 11.99
N PHE A 81 6.30 -5.64 12.37
CA PHE A 81 7.28 -6.17 13.31
C PHE A 81 7.84 -7.46 12.75
N SER A 82 9.10 -7.43 12.36
CA SER A 82 9.78 -8.57 11.75
C SER A 82 10.98 -8.98 12.60
N ASN A 83 11.11 -10.28 12.79
CA ASN A 83 12.23 -10.91 13.47
C ASN A 83 12.56 -12.23 12.78
N HIS A 84 13.62 -12.87 13.25
CA HIS A 84 13.87 -14.26 12.92
C HIS A 84 14.34 -14.97 14.17
N TYR A 85 14.19 -16.29 14.15
CA TYR A 85 14.74 -17.14 15.19
C TYR A 85 15.40 -18.36 14.59
N ALA A 86 16.33 -18.93 15.35
CA ALA A 86 17.05 -20.12 14.98
C ALA A 86 17.06 -21.08 16.18
N ASN A 87 16.72 -22.33 15.95
CA ASN A 87 16.87 -23.36 16.98
C ASN A 87 18.34 -23.80 17.01
N ARG A 88 18.88 -23.99 18.21
CA ARG A 88 20.26 -24.37 18.44
C ARG A 88 20.30 -25.33 19.62
N THR A 89 21.20 -26.29 19.57
CA THR A 89 21.52 -27.11 20.73
C THR A 89 22.84 -26.60 21.32
N PHE A 90 22.80 -26.09 22.55
CA PHE A 90 23.98 -25.63 23.27
C PHE A 90 24.18 -26.49 24.51
N GLN A 91 25.35 -27.13 24.63
CA GLN A 91 25.68 -28.03 25.74
C GLN A 91 24.61 -29.12 25.99
N GLY A 92 24.04 -29.69 24.91
CA GLY A 92 23.02 -30.74 24.99
C GLY A 92 21.62 -30.27 25.40
N ARG A 93 21.38 -28.96 25.45
CA ARG A 93 20.04 -28.37 25.65
C ARG A 93 19.60 -27.60 24.42
N ASP A 94 18.38 -27.85 23.98
CA ASP A 94 17.77 -27.09 22.89
C ASP A 94 17.37 -25.70 23.38
N THR A 95 17.72 -24.69 22.60
CA THR A 95 17.42 -23.28 22.85
C THR A 95 17.04 -22.59 21.55
N THR A 96 16.17 -21.61 21.63
CA THR A 96 15.80 -20.75 20.50
C THR A 96 16.47 -19.41 20.66
N ILE A 97 17.18 -18.96 19.62
CA ILE A 97 17.83 -17.65 19.60
C ILE A 97 17.01 -16.75 18.69
N TYR A 98 16.44 -15.70 19.27
CA TYR A 98 15.71 -14.66 18.54
C TYR A 98 16.65 -13.52 18.17
N SER A 99 16.39 -12.90 17.02
CA SER A 99 17.19 -11.77 16.54
C SER A 99 16.39 -10.89 15.58
N ILE A 100 16.69 -9.61 15.58
CA ILE A 100 16.26 -8.64 14.57
C ILE A 100 17.53 -8.17 13.87
N THR A 101 17.65 -8.47 12.58
CA THR A 101 18.85 -8.20 11.77
C THR A 101 18.48 -7.28 10.61
N PRO A 102 18.69 -5.96 10.75
CA PRO A 102 18.27 -4.97 9.75
C PRO A 102 18.91 -5.14 8.37
N SER A 103 20.07 -5.78 8.29
CA SER A 103 20.71 -6.10 7.01
C SER A 103 19.94 -7.13 6.18
N ASN A 104 19.01 -7.86 6.81
CA ASN A 104 18.28 -8.95 6.19
C ASN A 104 16.83 -8.58 5.83
N TYR A 105 16.24 -7.64 6.54
CA TYR A 105 14.88 -7.17 6.35
C TYR A 105 14.67 -5.88 7.13
N SER A 106 13.61 -5.14 6.80
CA SER A 106 13.28 -3.88 7.46
C SER A 106 13.08 -4.07 8.97
N GLN A 107 13.59 -3.10 9.74
CA GLN A 107 13.33 -3.02 11.18
C GLN A 107 11.84 -2.91 11.49
N PRO A 108 11.42 -3.24 12.72
CA PRO A 108 10.09 -2.88 13.18
C PRO A 108 9.83 -1.39 12.92
N ALA A 109 8.68 -1.08 12.34
CA ALA A 109 8.39 0.27 11.89
C ALA A 109 6.88 0.55 11.84
N ARG A 110 6.54 1.83 11.93
CA ARG A 110 5.19 2.36 11.70
C ARG A 110 5.19 3.22 10.45
N TYR A 111 4.17 3.04 9.63
CA TYR A 111 3.98 3.70 8.37
C TYR A 111 2.67 4.47 8.41
N PHE A 112 2.76 5.76 8.10
CA PHE A 112 1.66 6.67 7.93
C PHE A 112 1.62 7.03 6.45
N ARG A 113 0.58 6.62 5.74
CA ARG A 113 0.52 6.77 4.28
C ARG A 113 -0.77 7.41 3.84
N ASN A 114 -0.65 8.33 2.89
CA ASN A 114 -1.78 8.93 2.21
C ASN A 114 -1.59 8.82 0.69
N LEU A 115 -2.68 8.53 -0.01
CA LEU A 115 -2.72 8.53 -1.47
C LEU A 115 -3.95 9.31 -1.91
N GLU A 116 -3.75 10.32 -2.75
CA GLU A 116 -4.82 11.01 -3.46
C GLU A 116 -4.63 10.81 -4.97
N GLU A 117 -5.73 10.53 -5.66
CA GLU A 117 -5.75 10.29 -7.10
C GLU A 117 -6.97 10.95 -7.74
N ASP A 118 -6.72 11.77 -8.76
CA ASP A 118 -7.73 12.40 -9.60
C ASP A 118 -7.72 11.78 -11.00
N GLY A 119 -8.90 11.56 -11.56
CA GLY A 119 -9.10 10.96 -12.88
C GLY A 119 -10.12 11.72 -13.70
N SER A 120 -9.85 11.88 -15.00
CA SER A 120 -10.77 12.48 -15.96
C SER A 120 -10.80 11.68 -17.25
N ASN A 121 -11.99 11.36 -17.76
CA ASN A 121 -12.17 10.67 -19.04
C ASN A 121 -13.20 11.40 -19.91
N LEU A 122 -13.00 11.36 -21.22
CA LEU A 122 -13.94 11.81 -22.24
C LEU A 122 -13.99 10.78 -23.37
N GLU A 123 -15.19 10.35 -23.71
CA GLU A 123 -15.50 9.47 -24.84
C GLU A 123 -16.48 10.19 -25.76
N MET A 124 -16.23 10.16 -27.07
CA MET A 124 -17.11 10.70 -28.08
C MET A 124 -17.26 9.71 -29.23
N ASN A 125 -18.48 9.48 -29.66
CA ASN A 125 -18.82 8.63 -30.79
C ASN A 125 -19.75 9.39 -31.73
N ILE A 126 -19.41 9.40 -33.03
CA ILE A 126 -20.17 10.06 -34.08
C ILE A 126 -20.61 9.00 -35.09
N ALA A 127 -21.84 9.14 -35.56
CA ALA A 127 -22.51 8.17 -36.39
C ALA A 127 -23.23 8.87 -37.53
N PHE A 128 -22.85 8.56 -38.77
CA PHE A 128 -23.48 9.09 -39.98
C PHE A 128 -24.25 7.96 -40.67
N PRO A 129 -25.59 7.98 -40.63
CA PRO A 129 -26.39 7.09 -41.47
C PRO A 129 -26.39 7.60 -42.92
N PHE A 130 -26.41 6.68 -43.87
CA PHE A 130 -26.61 6.96 -45.29
C PHE A 130 -27.73 6.06 -45.78
N GLU A 131 -28.79 6.69 -46.24
CA GLU A 131 -29.95 6.01 -46.80
C GLU A 131 -29.82 5.96 -48.32
N GLN A 132 -30.36 4.91 -48.94
CA GLN A 132 -30.51 4.76 -50.40
C GLN A 132 -29.21 4.57 -51.22
N GLN A 133 -28.09 4.23 -50.59
CA GLN A 133 -26.88 3.78 -51.30
C GLN A 133 -26.96 2.28 -51.67
N TRP A 134 -26.21 1.87 -52.71
CA TRP A 134 -26.10 0.47 -53.18
C TRP A 134 -27.43 -0.29 -53.29
N ASN A 135 -28.32 0.15 -54.18
CA ASN A 135 -29.65 -0.46 -54.40
C ASN A 135 -30.61 -0.39 -53.19
N GLY A 136 -30.61 0.71 -52.44
CA GLY A 136 -31.58 0.94 -51.37
C GLY A 136 -31.15 0.41 -49.99
N ILE A 137 -29.89 0.00 -49.83
CA ILE A 137 -29.37 -0.49 -48.55
C ILE A 137 -29.07 0.70 -47.63
N THR A 138 -29.61 0.65 -46.42
CA THR A 138 -29.27 1.61 -45.36
C THR A 138 -27.94 1.21 -44.74
N SER A 139 -26.96 2.11 -44.82
CA SER A 139 -25.60 1.90 -44.27
C SER A 139 -25.28 2.97 -43.24
N LYS A 140 -24.32 2.72 -42.35
CA LYS A 140 -23.94 3.66 -41.29
C LYS A 140 -22.44 3.62 -41.05
N LEU A 141 -21.79 4.79 -41.10
CA LEU A 141 -20.40 4.94 -40.68
C LEU A 141 -20.35 5.46 -39.25
N LYS A 142 -19.42 4.93 -38.47
CA LYS A 142 -19.17 5.34 -37.10
C LYS A 142 -17.69 5.67 -36.92
N PHE A 143 -17.44 6.75 -36.19
CA PHE A 143 -16.11 7.15 -35.76
C PHE A 143 -16.19 7.49 -34.27
N GLY A 144 -15.09 7.33 -33.53
CA GLY A 144 -15.06 7.70 -32.13
C GLY A 144 -13.65 8.02 -31.64
N GLY A 145 -13.59 8.69 -30.50
CA GLY A 145 -12.35 9.07 -29.82
C GLY A 145 -12.50 8.96 -28.31
N PHE A 146 -11.38 8.68 -27.65
CA PHE A 146 -11.29 8.55 -26.20
C PHE A 146 -10.08 9.30 -25.67
N TYR A 147 -10.25 10.00 -24.55
CA TYR A 147 -9.21 10.69 -23.81
C TYR A 147 -9.31 10.34 -22.33
N SER A 148 -8.16 10.11 -21.69
CA SER A 148 -8.07 9.82 -20.27
C SER A 148 -6.83 10.48 -19.66
N LYS A 149 -6.99 11.03 -18.46
CA LYS A 149 -5.91 11.58 -17.64
C LYS A 149 -6.08 11.08 -16.21
N LYS A 150 -4.97 10.75 -15.58
CA LYS A 150 -4.90 10.30 -14.18
C LYS A 150 -3.66 10.90 -13.53
N ASP A 151 -3.86 11.61 -12.43
CA ASP A 151 -2.82 12.20 -11.61
C ASP A 151 -2.91 11.61 -10.20
N ARG A 152 -1.77 11.15 -9.65
CA ARG A 152 -1.72 10.48 -8.35
C ARG A 152 -0.56 11.02 -7.52
N SER A 153 -0.85 11.38 -6.28
CA SER A 153 0.13 11.74 -5.26
C SER A 153 0.15 10.67 -4.16
N PHE A 154 1.33 10.41 -3.61
CA PHE A 154 1.54 9.46 -2.53
C PHE A 154 2.52 10.06 -1.53
N GLU A 155 2.13 10.05 -0.27
CA GLU A 155 2.95 10.48 0.86
C GLU A 155 3.13 9.31 1.83
N GLU A 156 4.35 9.12 2.30
CA GLU A 156 4.69 8.15 3.33
C GLU A 156 5.59 8.80 4.37
N VAL A 157 5.20 8.70 5.64
CA VAL A 157 6.06 8.98 6.78
C VAL A 157 6.31 7.66 7.49
N ARG A 158 7.59 7.31 7.66
CA ARG A 158 8.03 6.06 8.28
C ARG A 158 8.81 6.35 9.55
N PHE A 159 8.35 5.78 10.66
CA PHE A 159 9.10 5.75 11.92
C PHE A 159 9.65 4.35 12.14
N GLN A 160 10.97 4.22 12.24
CA GLN A 160 11.64 2.94 12.47
C GLN A 160 12.11 2.82 13.92
N TYR A 161 12.01 1.61 14.47
CA TYR A 161 12.50 1.28 15.80
C TYR A 161 13.88 0.64 15.69
N ASN A 162 14.90 1.43 16.02
CA ASN A 162 16.25 0.93 16.18
C ASN A 162 16.42 0.29 17.56
N ARG A 163 17.29 -0.71 17.62
CA ARG A 163 17.65 -1.39 18.87
C ARG A 163 18.94 -0.83 19.44
N GLY A 164 18.93 -0.53 20.74
CA GLY A 164 20.13 -0.19 21.48
C GLY A 164 21.19 -1.30 21.39
N PRO A 165 22.50 -0.97 21.33
CA PRO A 165 23.54 -1.96 21.06
C PRO A 165 23.67 -3.04 22.15
N SER A 166 23.25 -2.75 23.38
CA SER A 166 23.28 -3.67 24.52
C SER A 166 22.03 -4.56 24.64
N LEU A 167 20.94 -4.22 23.94
CA LEU A 167 19.69 -4.96 24.04
C LEU A 167 19.68 -6.16 23.08
N ARG A 168 19.25 -7.31 23.60
CA ARG A 168 18.95 -8.50 22.81
C ARG A 168 17.45 -8.66 22.68
N TYR A 169 17.00 -9.10 21.51
CA TYR A 169 15.59 -9.43 21.33
C TYR A 169 15.31 -10.84 21.86
N GLY A 170 14.47 -10.95 22.88
CA GLY A 170 14.14 -12.21 23.55
C GLY A 170 12.99 -13.02 22.92
N GLY A 171 12.44 -12.56 21.79
CA GLY A 171 11.28 -13.20 21.16
C GLY A 171 9.92 -12.67 21.63
N ASN A 172 9.91 -11.64 22.50
CA ASN A 172 8.71 -10.98 22.99
C ASN A 172 8.64 -9.54 22.46
N ASP A 173 7.64 -9.26 21.64
CA ASP A 173 7.39 -7.94 21.04
C ASP A 173 6.87 -6.91 22.06
N GLN A 174 6.10 -7.33 23.07
CA GLN A 174 5.68 -6.44 24.17
C GLN A 174 6.88 -5.97 24.98
N GLU A 175 7.83 -6.88 25.25
CA GLU A 175 9.08 -6.55 25.94
C GLU A 175 9.95 -5.61 25.09
N PHE A 176 9.97 -5.80 23.76
CA PHE A 176 10.67 -4.88 22.86
C PHE A 176 10.12 -3.45 22.95
N PHE A 177 8.81 -3.28 23.09
CA PHE A 177 8.18 -1.96 23.20
C PHE A 177 7.99 -1.47 24.64
N SER A 178 8.53 -2.16 25.64
CA SER A 178 8.38 -1.75 27.04
C SER A 178 9.17 -0.48 27.34
N GLU A 179 8.73 0.27 28.35
CA GLU A 179 9.45 1.45 28.84
C GLU A 179 10.86 1.09 29.34
N GLU A 180 11.01 -0.07 29.99
CA GLU A 180 12.29 -0.59 30.49
C GLU A 180 13.33 -0.81 29.38
N ASN A 181 12.86 -1.07 28.14
CA ASN A 181 13.71 -1.28 26.98
C ASN A 181 13.72 -0.09 26.02
N SER A 182 13.16 1.06 26.37
CA SER A 182 13.04 2.22 25.47
C SER A 182 13.76 3.46 26.01
N GLY A 183 14.36 4.25 25.13
CA GLY A 183 15.04 5.50 25.52
C GLY A 183 16.35 5.27 26.27
N ILE A 184 16.59 6.01 27.36
CA ILE A 184 17.78 5.83 28.21
C ILE A 184 17.44 4.80 29.29
N ILE A 185 18.08 3.64 29.23
CA ILE A 185 17.81 2.50 30.12
C ILE A 185 18.81 2.39 31.28
N GLY A 186 19.79 3.30 31.32
CA GLY A 186 20.79 3.36 32.39
C GLY A 186 21.97 4.23 32.01
N TYR A 187 23.00 4.21 32.85
CA TYR A 187 24.27 4.89 32.60
C TYR A 187 25.43 3.91 32.86
N ASP A 188 26.47 3.98 32.04
CA ASP A 188 27.70 3.20 32.26
C ASP A 188 28.52 3.77 33.44
N ASN A 189 29.62 3.10 33.79
CA ASN A 189 30.51 3.54 34.88
C ASN A 189 31.16 4.91 34.63
N ASN A 190 31.13 5.41 33.39
CA ASN A 190 31.67 6.72 33.01
C ASN A 190 30.56 7.80 32.94
N GLY A 191 29.32 7.45 33.26
CA GLY A 191 28.17 8.36 33.20
C GLY A 191 27.59 8.57 31.80
N ASN A 192 27.95 7.74 30.81
CA ASN A 192 27.34 7.81 29.47
C ASN A 192 25.99 7.09 29.47
N PRO A 193 24.96 7.64 28.79
CA PRO A 193 23.66 6.97 28.69
C PRO A 193 23.78 5.67 27.91
N ILE A 194 23.22 4.60 28.48
CA ILE A 194 22.98 3.34 27.79
C ILE A 194 21.63 3.47 27.11
N TRP A 195 21.64 3.42 25.78
CA TRP A 195 20.44 3.53 24.97
C TRP A 195 19.77 2.17 24.84
N GLY A 196 18.47 2.14 25.11
CA GLY A 196 17.56 1.07 24.72
C GLY A 196 17.08 1.24 23.28
N ASN A 197 15.87 0.78 23.00
CA ASN A 197 15.18 0.97 21.73
C ASN A 197 14.81 2.44 21.55
N TYR A 198 14.95 2.95 20.34
CA TYR A 198 14.65 4.33 20.01
C TYR A 198 14.03 4.45 18.62
N ILE A 199 13.28 5.52 18.44
CA ILE A 199 12.60 5.81 17.19
C ILE A 199 13.45 6.76 16.36
N GLU A 200 13.52 6.50 15.07
CA GLU A 200 14.12 7.40 14.09
C GLU A 200 13.11 7.65 12.97
N LEU A 201 13.07 8.88 12.47
CA LEU A 201 12.38 9.18 11.22
C LEU A 201 13.21 8.59 10.10
N ALA A 202 12.66 7.60 9.41
CA ALA A 202 13.37 6.95 8.35
C ALA A 202 13.36 7.83 7.08
N PRO A 203 14.45 7.83 6.30
CA PRO A 203 14.54 8.59 5.06
C PRO A 203 13.62 8.03 3.97
#